data_AF-A0A497G1I2-F1
#
_entry.id   AF-A0A497G1I2-F1
#
_cell.length_a   1.000
_cell.length_b   1.000
_cell.length_c   1.000
_cell.angle_alpha   90.00
_cell.angle_beta   90.00
_cell.angle_gamma   90.00
#
_symmetry.space_group_name_H-M   'P 1'
#
loop_
_entity.id
_entity.type
_entity.pdbx_description
1 polymer ?
#
loop_
_entity_poly.entity_id
_entity_poly.type
_entity_poly.pdbx_seq_one_letter_code
_entity_poly.pdbx_strand_id
1 'polypeptide(L)'
;FISDSDEELEEMTKTAKRLQVDYVFFGTLTLQGESRNLYFRVLRKNFPQLVEKYRRIYVKWYPLKKYCNAFYRKTYSLCKKYNVKIGIIELK
;
A
#
# COMPACT_ATOMS: atom_id res chain seq x y z
N PHE A 1 -5.26 2.74 -5.91
CA PHE A 1 -5.26 1.93 -7.13
C PHE A 1 -5.20 0.48 -6.70
N ILE A 2 -6.33 -0.21 -6.90
CA ILE A 2 -6.75 -1.41 -6.18
C ILE A 2 -6.96 -1.19 -4.67
N SER A 3 -5.94 -0.80 -3.92
CA SER A 3 -6.05 -0.52 -2.48
C SER A 3 -5.09 0.56 -1.97
N ASP A 4 -4.30 1.17 -2.86
CA ASP A 4 -3.30 2.19 -2.54
C ASP A 4 -3.71 3.61 -3.01
N SER A 5 -5.00 3.85 -3.28
CA SER A 5 -5.50 5.19 -3.66
C SER A 5 -5.50 6.10 -2.45
N ASP A 6 -5.73 7.39 -2.71
CA ASP A 6 -5.62 8.34 -1.64
C ASP A 6 -6.72 8.23 -0.60
N GLU A 7 -7.92 7.98 -1.13
CA GLU A 7 -9.16 7.71 -0.43
C GLU A 7 -9.12 6.36 0.28
N GLU A 8 -8.62 5.31 -0.40
CA GLU A 8 -8.50 3.95 0.15
C GLU A 8 -7.62 3.93 1.40
N LEU A 9 -6.42 4.55 1.33
CA LEU A 9 -5.50 4.60 2.48
C LEU A 9 -6.04 5.44 3.63
N GLU A 10 -6.75 6.53 3.33
CA GLU A 10 -7.38 7.36 4.37
C GLU A 10 -8.53 6.60 5.04
N GLU A 11 -9.36 5.89 4.28
CA GLU A 11 -10.46 5.11 4.83
C GLU A 11 -9.99 3.94 5.69
N MET A 12 -8.90 3.25 5.29
CA MET A 12 -8.26 2.24 6.13
C MET A 12 -7.81 2.84 7.48
N THR A 13 -7.21 4.04 7.44
CA THR A 13 -6.74 4.73 8.66
C THR A 13 -7.89 5.16 9.56
N LYS A 14 -8.96 5.73 8.99
CA LYS A 14 -10.19 6.11 9.72
C LYS A 14 -10.85 4.88 10.34
N THR A 15 -10.92 3.77 9.60
CA THR A 15 -11.47 2.51 10.10
C THR A 15 -10.66 1.98 11.29
N ALA A 16 -9.32 1.97 11.19
CA ALA A 16 -8.45 1.59 12.30
C ALA A 16 -8.71 2.45 13.55
N LYS A 17 -8.86 3.77 13.37
CA LYS A 17 -9.19 4.69 14.46
C LYS A 17 -10.55 4.38 15.10
N ARG A 18 -11.59 4.15 14.28
CA ARG A 18 -12.95 3.81 14.74
C ARG A 18 -12.96 2.51 15.54
N LEU A 19 -12.16 1.53 15.14
CA LEU A 19 -12.03 0.24 15.82
C LEU A 19 -11.12 0.28 17.06
N GLN A 20 -10.49 1.43 17.36
CA GLN A 20 -9.59 1.61 18.50
C GLN A 20 -8.44 0.59 18.55
N VAL A 21 -7.87 0.25 17.39
CA VAL A 21 -6.72 -0.66 17.33
C VAL A 21 -5.49 -0.05 18.02
N ASP A 22 -4.66 -0.89 18.64
CA ASP A 22 -3.45 -0.43 19.33
C ASP A 22 -2.40 0.15 18.38
N TYR A 23 -2.26 -0.43 17.18
CA TYR A 23 -1.32 -0.01 16.14
C TYR A 23 -1.69 -0.59 14.78
N VAL A 24 -1.10 -0.03 13.72
CA VAL A 24 -1.21 -0.52 12.35
C VAL A 24 0.16 -0.70 11.69
N PHE A 25 0.20 -1.56 10.68
CA PHE A 25 1.31 -1.67 9.74
C PHE A 25 0.79 -1.47 8.32
N PHE A 26 1.50 -0.65 7.56
CA PHE A 26 1.30 -0.54 6.12
C PHE A 26 2.47 -1.20 5.41
N GLY A 27 2.19 -1.90 4.31
CA GLY A 27 3.21 -2.57 3.51
C GLY A 27 2.89 -2.46 2.03
N THR A 28 3.96 -2.36 1.23
CA THR A 28 3.85 -2.54 -0.21
C THR A 28 3.94 -4.02 -0.55
N LEU A 29 3.33 -4.44 -1.66
CA LEU A 29 3.40 -5.84 -2.09
C LEU A 29 4.80 -6.19 -2.58
N THR A 30 5.15 -7.47 -2.46
CA THR A 30 6.29 -8.09 -3.15
C THR A 30 5.74 -9.16 -4.09
N LEU A 31 6.18 -9.12 -5.35
CA LEU A 31 5.75 -10.00 -6.43
C LEU A 31 6.89 -10.95 -6.79
N GLN A 32 7.22 -11.86 -5.86
CA GLN A 32 8.28 -12.85 -6.02
C GLN A 32 7.77 -14.14 -6.69
N GLY A 33 8.51 -14.66 -7.67
CA GLY A 33 8.15 -15.89 -8.38
C GLY A 33 6.78 -15.83 -9.05
N GLU A 34 6.02 -16.92 -8.92
CA GLU A 34 4.70 -17.08 -9.56
C GLU A 34 3.64 -16.07 -9.12
N SER A 35 3.79 -15.47 -7.93
CA SER A 35 2.88 -14.42 -7.46
C SER A 35 2.80 -13.24 -8.44
N ARG A 36 3.91 -12.92 -9.12
CA ARG A 36 3.94 -11.89 -10.16
C ARG A 36 3.06 -12.25 -11.34
N ASN A 37 3.16 -13.48 -11.83
CA ASN A 37 2.38 -13.96 -12.97
C ASN A 37 0.89 -13.95 -12.65
N LEU A 38 0.52 -14.41 -11.46
CA LEU A 38 -0.86 -14.40 -10.98
C LEU A 38 -1.40 -12.96 -10.85
N TYR A 39 -0.62 -12.07 -10.24
CA TYR A 39 -1.00 -10.67 -10.07
C TYR A 39 -1.27 -9.98 -11.42
N PHE A 40 -0.36 -10.11 -12.39
CA PHE A 40 -0.55 -9.52 -13.72
C PHE A 40 -1.64 -10.21 -14.55
N ARG A 41 -1.98 -11.48 -14.26
CA ARG A 41 -3.16 -12.15 -14.84
C ARG A 41 -4.45 -11.52 -14.32
N VAL A 42 -4.54 -11.29 -13.00
CA VAL A 42 -5.68 -10.62 -12.37
C VAL A 42 -5.82 -9.18 -12.89
N LEU A 43 -4.72 -8.43 -13.00
CA LEU A 43 -4.73 -7.09 -13.58
C LEU A 43 -5.25 -7.08 -15.01
N ARG A 44 -4.74 -7.95 -15.89
CA ARG A 44 -5.21 -7.98 -17.29
C ARG A 44 -6.69 -8.31 -17.41
N LYS A 45 -7.22 -9.18 -16.54
CA LYS A 45 -8.62 -9.60 -16.56
C LYS A 45 -9.57 -8.54 -16.02
N ASN A 46 -9.21 -7.89 -14.90
CA ASN A 46 -10.15 -7.05 -14.14
C ASN A 46 -9.82 -5.55 -14.17
N PHE A 47 -8.55 -5.20 -14.41
CA PHE A 47 -8.04 -3.82 -14.37
C PHE A 47 -7.05 -3.55 -15.51
N PRO A 48 -7.42 -3.80 -16.78
CA PRO A 48 -6.51 -3.71 -17.92
C PRO A 48 -5.80 -2.35 -18.03
N GLN A 49 -6.48 -1.25 -17.66
CA GLN A 49 -5.95 0.11 -17.63
C GLN A 49 -4.80 0.31 -16.63
N LEU A 50 -4.68 -0.57 -15.61
CA LEU A 50 -3.64 -0.48 -14.59
C LEU A 50 -2.39 -1.28 -14.95
N VAL A 51 -2.45 -2.22 -15.89
CA VAL A 51 -1.36 -3.15 -16.22
C VAL A 51 -0.04 -2.41 -16.45
N GLU A 52 -0.06 -1.38 -17.30
CA GLU A 52 1.15 -0.65 -17.68
C GLU A 52 1.69 0.21 -16.54
N LYS A 53 0.81 0.73 -15.68
CA LYS A 53 1.21 1.43 -14.45
C LYS A 53 1.93 0.50 -13.49
N TYR A 54 1.40 -0.69 -13.25
CA TYR A 54 2.03 -1.67 -12.34
C TYR A 54 3.31 -2.27 -12.91
N ARG A 55 3.45 -2.41 -14.24
CA ARG A 55 4.73 -2.79 -14.86
C ARG A 55 5.84 -1.79 -14.55
N ARG A 56 5.54 -0.48 -14.59
CA ARG A 56 6.50 0.58 -14.23
C ARG A 56 6.84 0.59 -12.74
N ILE A 57 5.89 0.25 -11.87
CA ILE A 57 6.14 0.19 -10.41
C ILE A 57 6.95 -1.05 -10.04
N TYR A 58 6.60 -2.22 -10.60
CA TYR A 58 7.18 -3.52 -10.30
C TYR A 58 8.14 -3.97 -11.41
N VAL A 59 9.20 -3.20 -11.64
CA VAL A 59 10.28 -3.61 -12.56
C VAL A 59 10.93 -4.90 -12.03
N LYS A 60 11.24 -4.91 -10.73
CA LYS A 60 11.75 -6.08 -10.00
C LYS A 60 10.61 -6.79 -9.25
N TRP A 61 10.95 -7.81 -8.46
CA TRP A 61 10.00 -8.47 -7.57
C TRP A 61 9.54 -7.58 -6.40
N TYR A 62 10.13 -6.40 -6.22
CA TYR A 62 9.71 -5.37 -5.28
C TYR A 62 9.46 -4.04 -6.03
N PRO A 63 8.62 -3.15 -5.48
CA PRO A 63 8.29 -1.90 -6.13
C PRO A 63 9.46 -0.91 -6.08
N LEU A 64 9.50 0.02 -7.04
CA LEU A 64 10.53 1.07 -7.07
C LEU A 64 10.56 1.88 -5.76
N LYS A 65 11.77 2.23 -5.30
CA LYS A 65 11.98 3.03 -4.07
C LYS A 65 11.17 4.32 -4.04
N LYS A 66 11.01 5.00 -5.19
CA LYS A 66 10.18 6.21 -5.30
C LYS A 66 8.72 5.96 -4.92
N TYR A 67 8.16 4.83 -5.36
CA TYR A 67 6.79 4.43 -5.03
C TYR A 67 6.68 4.11 -3.54
N CYS A 68 7.60 3.32 -2.98
CA CYS A 68 7.63 3.03 -1.54
C CYS A 68 7.70 4.31 -0.69
N ASN A 69 8.61 5.24 -1.03
CA ASN A 69 8.77 6.49 -0.30
C ASN A 69 7.51 7.37 -0.37
N ALA A 70 6.80 7.40 -1.51
CA ALA A 70 5.54 8.11 -1.61
C ALA A 70 4.46 7.45 -0.75
N PHE A 71 4.33 6.12 -0.83
CA PHE A 71 3.40 5.33 -0.03
C PHE A 71 3.59 5.54 1.47
N TYR A 72 4.82 5.35 1.99
CA TYR A 72 5.09 5.48 3.43
C TYR A 72 4.95 6.91 3.95
N ARG A 73 5.37 7.93 3.19
CA ARG A 73 5.13 9.33 3.58
C ARG A 73 3.64 9.62 3.74
N LYS A 74 2.82 9.02 2.87
CA LYS A 74 1.39 9.21 2.87
C LYS A 74 0.71 8.51 4.04
N THR A 75 0.99 7.22 4.24
CA THR A 75 0.43 6.45 5.36
C THR A 75 0.87 7.02 6.70
N TYR A 76 2.12 7.48 6.81
CA TYR A 76 2.61 8.21 7.98
C TYR A 76 1.83 9.50 8.26
N SER A 77 1.63 10.33 7.23
CA SER A 77 0.86 11.57 7.34
C SER A 77 -0.58 11.31 7.77
N LEU A 78 -1.22 10.27 7.23
CA LEU A 78 -2.58 9.87 7.60
C LEU A 78 -2.67 9.39 9.04
N CYS A 79 -1.76 8.50 9.47
CA CYS A 79 -1.73 8.01 10.85
C CYS A 79 -1.53 9.15 11.85
N LYS A 80 -0.63 10.11 11.53
CA LYS A 80 -0.44 11.33 12.32
C LYS A 80 -1.71 12.18 12.39
N LYS A 81 -2.37 12.39 11.25
CA LYS A 81 -3.63 13.17 11.14
C LYS A 81 -4.76 12.58 11.99
N TYR A 82 -4.88 11.25 12.05
CA TYR A 82 -5.97 10.55 12.74
C TYR A 82 -5.59 10.01 14.13
N ASN A 83 -4.38 10.31 14.61
CA ASN A 83 -3.84 9.80 15.87
C ASN A 83 -3.95 8.27 15.98
N VAL A 84 -3.37 7.58 14.99
CA VAL A 84 -3.23 6.12 14.92
C VAL A 84 -1.75 5.78 15.02
N LYS A 85 -1.39 4.85 15.91
CA LYS A 85 -0.01 4.44 16.12
C LYS A 85 0.49 3.56 14.97
N ILE A 86 1.69 3.84 14.48
CA ILE A 86 2.37 3.00 13.49
C ILE A 86 3.33 2.06 14.23
N GLY A 87 3.05 0.76 14.14
CA GLY A 87 3.85 -0.29 14.76
C GLY A 87 3.73 -0.38 16.29
N ILE A 88 4.29 -1.46 16.82
CA ILE A 88 4.26 -1.80 18.25
C ILE A 88 5.14 -0.84 19.05
N ILE A 89 6.33 -0.54 18.52
CA ILE A 89 7.29 0.39 19.11
C ILE A 89 7.12 1.77 18.51
N GLU A 90 7.47 2.81 19.27
CA GLU A 90 7.58 4.16 18.71
C GLU A 90 8.73 4.23 17.72
N LEU A 91 8.44 4.76 16.53
CA LEU A 91 9.46 5.09 15.55
C LEU A 91 10.22 6.33 16.06
N LYS A 92 11.50 6.14 16.41
CA LYS A 92 12.42 7.21 16.79
C LYS A 92 12.82 8.07 15.58
#